data_AF-A0AA35M8P8-F1
#
_entry.id   AF-A0AA35M8P8-F1
#
_cell.length_a   1.000
_cell.length_b   1.000
_cell.length_c   1.000
_cell.angle_alpha   90.00
_cell.angle_beta   90.00
_cell.angle_gamma   90.00
#
_symmetry.space_group_name_H-M   'P 1'
#
loop_
_entity.id
_entity.type
_entity.pdbx_description
1 polymer ?
#
loop_
_entity_poly.entity_id
_entity_poly.type
_entity_poly.pdbx_seq_one_letter_code
_entity_poly.pdbx_strand_id
1 'polypeptide(L)'
;MIESDDYRVAVDPGMWNYWGKADFYHVECFEKLADLTNEKYLDRLKPLSRNNFAQRNANQSTMMSGFYLLDAGAERLILQWIFVMRKLIAKRDGTDGPKSLDPILHGLWYKSGSAKFTSAEKPEGMSQFEFRKLQTTLAPVESDGPEDDNEWNLFDIFMTIREDDEKCEEGKTTLGRMLKSWRACWTLADADEEMLDEAKKKLKEILGEKFIRAVERLSQIPMPDLDSTSFTD
;
A
#
# COMPACT_ATOMS: atom_id res chain seq x y z
N MET A 1 2.45 21.56 9.43
CA MET A 1 1.40 20.95 10.26
C MET A 1 0.96 19.71 9.49
N ILE A 2 0.91 18.54 10.13
CA ILE A 2 0.41 17.31 9.47
C ILE A 2 -1.12 17.42 9.48
N GLU A 3 -1.74 17.35 8.31
CA GLU A 3 -3.21 17.36 8.18
C GLU A 3 -3.77 16.00 8.64
N SER A 4 -5.03 15.94 9.09
CA SER A 4 -5.63 14.71 9.67
C SER A 4 -5.63 13.50 8.73
N ASP A 5 -5.44 13.78 7.45
CA ASP A 5 -5.74 12.95 6.30
C ASP A 5 -4.49 12.57 5.49
N ASP A 6 -3.32 13.04 5.94
CA ASP A 6 -2.03 12.72 5.36
C ASP A 6 -1.50 11.38 5.88
N TYR A 7 -0.91 10.60 4.97
CA TYR A 7 -0.10 9.45 5.36
C TYR A 7 1.11 9.93 6.18
N ARG A 8 1.38 9.24 7.28
CA ARG A 8 2.40 9.60 8.26
C ARG A 8 3.24 8.41 8.68
N VAL A 9 4.49 8.68 9.02
CA VAL A 9 5.41 7.72 9.64
C VAL A 9 5.42 7.98 11.14
N ALA A 10 5.09 6.94 11.92
CA ALA A 10 5.29 6.94 13.36
C ALA A 10 6.69 6.36 13.66
N VAL A 11 7.50 7.11 14.39
CA VAL A 11 8.85 6.71 14.78
C VAL A 11 8.88 6.49 16.27
N ASP A 12 9.16 5.25 16.69
CA ASP A 12 9.36 4.94 18.09
C ASP A 12 10.59 5.67 18.63
N PRO A 13 10.50 6.26 19.82
CA PRO A 13 11.61 6.98 20.40
C PRO A 13 12.79 6.04 20.69
N GLY A 14 14.00 6.58 20.61
CA GLY A 14 15.21 5.83 20.93
C GLY A 14 15.25 5.34 22.37
N MET A 15 16.18 4.41 22.66
CA MET A 15 16.33 3.66 23.91
C MET A 15 16.35 4.51 25.21
N TRP A 16 16.62 5.82 25.10
CA TRP A 16 16.66 6.77 26.22
C TRP A 16 15.30 7.37 26.61
N ASN A 17 14.23 7.08 25.86
CA ASN A 17 12.89 7.58 26.12
C ASN A 17 11.87 6.44 26.10
N TYR A 18 12.07 5.48 27.02
CA TYR A 18 11.29 4.25 27.18
C TYR A 18 9.78 4.47 27.42
N TRP A 19 9.40 5.66 27.89
CA TRP A 19 8.00 6.07 28.13
C TRP A 19 7.50 7.10 27.12
N GLY A 20 8.30 7.39 26.08
CA GLY A 20 7.98 8.37 25.06
C GLY A 20 6.85 7.89 24.14
N LYS A 21 6.02 8.82 23.70
CA LYS A 21 5.09 8.58 22.59
C LYS A 21 5.86 8.59 21.27
N ALA A 22 5.33 7.91 20.26
CA ALA A 22 5.89 7.97 18.91
C ALA A 22 5.83 9.40 18.34
N ASP A 23 6.89 9.79 17.64
CA ASP A 23 6.92 11.03 16.87
C ASP A 23 6.30 10.78 15.48
N PHE A 24 5.50 11.72 14.98
CA PHE A 24 4.86 11.60 13.68
C PHE A 24 5.51 12.54 12.66
N TYR A 25 5.79 12.00 11.47
CA TYR A 25 6.37 12.74 10.35
C TYR A 25 5.49 12.57 9.10
N HIS A 26 5.37 13.60 8.26
CA HIS A 26 4.92 13.37 6.88
C HIS A 26 5.90 12.41 6.20
N VAL A 27 5.40 11.54 5.31
CA VAL A 27 6.26 10.60 4.58
C VAL A 27 7.38 11.32 3.83
N GLU A 28 7.07 12.38 3.08
CA GLU A 28 8.06 13.19 2.34
C GLU A 28 9.11 13.84 3.25
N CYS A 29 8.74 14.18 4.49
CA CYS A 29 9.68 14.72 5.46
C CYS A 29 10.60 13.60 5.99
N PHE A 30 10.04 12.43 6.28
CA PHE A 30 10.80 11.28 6.77
C PHE A 30 11.80 10.77 5.73
N GLU A 31 11.46 10.76 4.45
CA GLU A 31 12.36 10.40 3.34
C GLU A 31 13.61 11.29 3.27
N LYS A 32 13.54 12.54 3.75
CA LYS A 32 14.69 13.46 3.81
C LYS A 32 15.60 13.18 5.01
N LEU A 33 15.11 12.46 6.02
CA LEU A 33 15.81 12.15 7.27
C LEU A 33 16.43 10.76 7.25
N ALA A 34 15.71 9.77 6.71
CA ALA A 34 16.12 8.38 6.66
C ALA A 34 16.79 8.04 5.33
N ASP A 35 17.94 7.36 5.38
CA ASP A 35 18.57 6.81 4.18
C ASP A 35 17.90 5.49 3.77
N LEU A 36 16.81 5.58 3.00
CA LEU A 36 16.06 4.42 2.53
C LEU A 36 16.79 3.61 1.44
N THR A 37 18.01 4.02 1.03
CA THR A 37 18.89 3.22 0.18
C THR A 37 19.75 2.22 0.98
N ASN A 38 19.68 2.30 2.31
CA ASN A 38 20.25 1.32 3.22
C ASN A 38 19.18 0.31 3.62
N GLU A 39 19.42 -0.97 3.32
CA GLU A 39 18.48 -2.05 3.61
C GLU A 39 18.05 -2.09 5.08
N LYS A 40 18.96 -1.78 6.03
CA LYS A 40 18.65 -1.79 7.46
C LYS A 40 17.64 -0.72 7.87
N TYR A 41 17.62 0.41 7.18
CA TYR A 41 16.64 1.47 7.43
C TYR A 41 15.34 1.18 6.68
N LEU A 42 15.43 0.69 5.44
CA LEU A 42 14.27 0.25 4.66
C LEU A 42 13.47 -0.85 5.39
N ASP A 43 14.16 -1.81 6.01
CA ASP A 43 13.53 -2.91 6.75
C ASP A 43 12.74 -2.46 7.98
N ARG A 44 13.03 -1.27 8.49
CA ARG A 44 12.30 -0.68 9.62
C ARG A 44 11.01 0.00 9.19
N LEU A 45 10.87 0.34 7.90
CA LEU A 45 9.61 0.86 7.37
C LEU A 45 8.60 -0.29 7.29
N LYS A 46 7.54 -0.20 8.09
CA LYS A 46 6.47 -1.21 8.14
C LYS A 46 5.11 -0.54 7.91
N PRO A 47 4.41 -0.83 6.81
CA PRO A 47 3.03 -0.37 6.63
C PRO A 47 2.15 -0.99 7.72
N LEU A 48 1.37 -0.18 8.43
CA LEU A 48 0.49 -0.68 9.48
C LEU A 48 -0.77 -1.26 8.84
N SER A 49 -0.96 -2.57 8.98
CA SER A 49 -2.10 -3.29 8.42
C SER A 49 -2.67 -4.29 9.43
N ARG A 50 -3.78 -4.92 9.05
CA ARG A 50 -4.41 -6.02 9.78
C ARG A 50 -3.45 -7.14 10.22
N ASN A 51 -2.34 -7.34 9.52
CA ASN A 51 -1.41 -8.45 9.76
C ASN A 51 -0.32 -8.13 10.80
N ASN A 52 -0.11 -6.86 11.16
CA ASN A 52 1.00 -6.46 12.03
C ASN A 52 0.64 -5.43 13.12
N PHE A 53 -0.62 -4.99 13.23
CA PHE A 53 -1.04 -3.95 14.17
C PHE A 53 -0.73 -4.30 15.64
N ALA A 54 -0.97 -5.54 16.06
CA ALA A 54 -0.78 -5.97 17.44
C ALA A 54 0.69 -5.88 17.89
N GLN A 55 1.63 -6.01 16.95
CA GLN A 55 3.07 -5.93 17.22
C GLN A 55 3.59 -4.50 17.36
N ARG A 56 2.71 -3.49 17.21
CA ARG A 56 3.09 -2.07 17.08
C ARG A 56 2.42 -1.18 18.13
N ASN A 57 2.09 -1.75 19.30
CA ASN A 57 1.48 -1.04 20.42
C ASN A 57 0.16 -0.31 20.07
N ALA A 58 -0.46 -0.64 18.93
CA ALA A 58 -1.80 -0.20 18.59
C ALA A 58 -2.78 -1.15 19.28
N ASN A 59 -3.52 -0.65 20.28
CA ASN A 59 -4.53 -1.45 20.97
C ASN A 59 -5.78 -1.68 20.09
N GLN A 60 -6.57 -2.67 20.46
CA GLN A 60 -7.73 -3.11 19.68
C GLN A 60 -8.76 -2.00 19.46
N SER A 61 -9.00 -1.12 20.44
CA SER A 61 -9.94 0.00 20.29
C SER A 61 -9.48 1.04 19.27
N THR A 62 -8.18 1.35 19.26
CA THR A 62 -7.56 2.22 18.26
C THR A 62 -7.62 1.59 16.86
N MET A 63 -7.43 0.28 16.78
CA MET A 63 -7.56 -0.47 15.53
C MET A 63 -9.01 -0.48 15.01
N MET A 64 -10.00 -0.73 15.87
CA MET A 64 -11.42 -0.78 15.50
C MET A 64 -11.95 0.55 14.97
N SER A 65 -11.30 1.65 15.33
CA SER A 65 -11.62 2.98 14.79
C SER A 65 -11.04 3.24 13.38
N GLY A 66 -10.19 2.36 12.85
CA GLY A 66 -9.60 2.47 11.52
C GLY A 66 -8.50 3.54 11.36
N PHE A 67 -8.43 4.55 12.24
CA PHE A 67 -7.61 5.77 12.11
C PHE A 67 -6.09 5.59 11.91
N TYR A 68 -5.55 4.39 12.04
CA TYR A 68 -4.11 4.12 11.89
C TYR A 68 -3.78 3.05 10.86
N LEU A 69 -4.77 2.26 10.43
CA LEU A 69 -4.55 1.26 9.40
C LEU A 69 -4.51 1.95 8.04
N LEU A 70 -3.62 1.49 7.17
CA LEU A 70 -3.61 1.92 5.79
C LEU A 70 -4.85 1.39 5.06
N ASP A 71 -5.37 2.21 4.16
CA ASP A 71 -6.25 1.70 3.10
C ASP A 71 -5.52 0.69 2.22
N ALA A 72 -6.30 -0.11 1.50
CA ALA A 72 -5.77 -1.17 0.66
C ALA A 72 -4.76 -0.63 -0.37
N GLY A 73 -5.06 0.44 -1.08
CA GLY A 73 -4.19 1.02 -2.11
C GLY A 73 -2.83 1.42 -1.56
N ALA A 74 -2.82 2.18 -0.46
CA ALA A 74 -1.58 2.57 0.22
C ALA A 74 -0.78 1.36 0.74
N GLU A 75 -1.44 0.36 1.34
CA GLU A 75 -0.79 -0.89 1.76
C GLU A 75 -0.09 -1.57 0.58
N ARG A 76 -0.80 -1.76 -0.55
CA ARG A 76 -0.26 -2.40 -1.76
C ARG A 76 0.94 -1.62 -2.32
N LEU A 77 0.79 -0.31 -2.46
CA LEU A 77 1.83 0.56 -3.03
C LEU A 77 3.10 0.57 -2.18
N ILE A 78 2.99 0.71 -0.86
CA ILE A 78 4.17 0.72 0.03
C ILE A 78 4.89 -0.63 -0.02
N LEU A 79 4.15 -1.74 0.03
CA LEU A 79 4.76 -3.07 -0.02
C LEU A 79 5.47 -3.33 -1.35
N GLN A 80 4.88 -2.88 -2.46
CA GLN A 80 5.52 -2.97 -3.77
C GLN A 80 6.76 -2.08 -3.87
N TRP A 81 6.67 -0.85 -3.39
CA TRP A 81 7.79 0.08 -3.35
C TRP A 81 8.97 -0.45 -2.54
N ILE A 82 8.72 -1.02 -1.36
CA ILE A 82 9.76 -1.67 -0.55
C ILE A 82 10.39 -2.84 -1.32
N PHE A 83 9.59 -3.65 -2.00
CA PHE A 83 10.10 -4.79 -2.78
C PHE A 83 11.02 -4.33 -3.93
N VAL A 84 10.60 -3.32 -4.69
CA VAL A 84 11.41 -2.75 -5.79
C VAL A 84 12.69 -2.11 -5.25
N MET A 85 12.59 -1.30 -4.18
CA MET A 85 13.77 -0.70 -3.54
C MET A 85 14.79 -1.75 -3.08
N ARG A 86 14.34 -2.86 -2.48
CA ARG A 86 15.23 -3.97 -2.09
C ARG A 86 15.93 -4.59 -3.29
N LYS A 87 15.22 -4.81 -4.41
CA LYS A 87 15.84 -5.32 -5.63
C LYS A 87 16.92 -4.38 -6.16
N LEU A 88 16.65 -3.08 -6.18
CA LEU A 88 17.61 -2.07 -6.67
C LEU A 88 18.82 -1.92 -5.75
N ILE A 89 18.62 -1.95 -4.44
CA ILE A 89 19.70 -1.97 -3.44
C ILE A 89 20.58 -3.21 -3.63
N ALA A 90 19.98 -4.40 -3.76
CA ALA A 90 20.73 -5.63 -3.97
C ALA A 90 21.51 -5.62 -5.29
N LYS A 91 20.92 -5.10 -6.37
CA LYS A 91 21.59 -4.90 -7.66
C LYS A 91 22.79 -3.96 -7.53
N ARG A 92 22.65 -2.85 -6.81
CA ARG A 92 23.75 -1.91 -6.52
C ARG A 92 24.87 -2.56 -5.70
N ASP A 93 24.49 -3.33 -4.68
CA ASP A 93 25.43 -3.91 -3.71
C ASP A 93 26.02 -5.25 -4.16
N GLY A 94 25.55 -5.81 -5.28
CA GLY A 94 25.98 -7.10 -5.81
C GLY A 94 25.56 -8.29 -4.92
N THR A 95 24.47 -8.15 -4.17
CA THR A 95 23.94 -9.18 -3.27
C THR A 95 22.75 -9.93 -3.87
N ASP A 96 22.43 -11.08 -3.28
CA ASP A 96 21.19 -11.77 -3.59
C ASP A 96 20.00 -10.91 -3.16
N GLY A 97 19.20 -10.48 -4.13
CA GLY A 97 18.01 -9.68 -3.89
C GLY A 97 16.88 -10.44 -3.17
N PRO A 98 15.72 -9.79 -2.95
CA PRO A 98 14.58 -10.47 -2.36
C PRO A 98 14.18 -11.66 -3.24
N LYS A 99 13.92 -12.80 -2.60
CA LYS A 99 13.46 -14.00 -3.30
C LYS A 99 12.20 -13.69 -4.09
N SER A 100 12.11 -14.23 -5.30
CA SER A 100 10.87 -14.21 -6.07
C SER A 100 9.74 -14.84 -5.27
N LEU A 101 8.55 -14.25 -5.38
CA LEU A 101 7.35 -14.85 -4.82
C LEU A 101 7.09 -16.20 -5.50
N ASP A 102 6.55 -17.16 -4.75
CA ASP A 102 5.95 -18.36 -5.32
C ASP A 102 4.97 -17.97 -6.44
N PRO A 103 4.93 -18.67 -7.59
CA PRO A 103 4.04 -18.34 -8.71
C PRO A 103 2.57 -18.12 -8.34
N ILE A 104 2.04 -18.88 -7.38
CA ILE A 104 0.64 -18.72 -6.93
C ILE A 104 0.49 -17.39 -6.20
N LEU A 105 1.35 -17.12 -5.21
CA LEU A 105 1.37 -15.85 -4.51
C LEU A 105 1.67 -14.66 -5.46
N HIS A 106 2.53 -14.84 -6.45
CA HIS A 106 2.82 -13.83 -7.47
C HIS A 106 1.57 -13.51 -8.30
N GLY A 107 0.84 -14.52 -8.75
CA GLY A 107 -0.42 -14.33 -9.47
C GLY A 107 -1.44 -13.56 -8.63
N LEU A 108 -1.63 -13.99 -7.38
CA LEU A 108 -2.52 -13.32 -6.44
C LEU A 108 -2.10 -11.89 -6.13
N TRP A 109 -0.79 -11.62 -6.05
CA TRP A 109 -0.27 -10.29 -5.74
C TRP A 109 -0.39 -9.33 -6.93
N TYR A 110 -0.13 -9.77 -8.16
CA TYR A 110 -0.03 -8.85 -9.30
C TYR A 110 -1.20 -8.90 -10.26
N LYS A 111 -2.02 -9.95 -10.22
CA LYS A 111 -3.06 -10.22 -11.23
C LYS A 111 -4.47 -10.35 -10.67
N SER A 112 -4.66 -10.34 -9.34
CA SER A 112 -6.02 -10.39 -8.80
C SER A 112 -6.85 -9.19 -9.27
N GLY A 113 -8.11 -9.46 -9.62
CA GLY A 113 -9.01 -8.50 -10.27
C GLY A 113 -8.91 -8.45 -11.80
N SER A 114 -7.90 -9.09 -12.41
CA SER A 114 -7.82 -9.24 -13.87
C SER A 114 -8.86 -10.23 -14.39
N ALA A 115 -9.46 -9.92 -15.53
CA ALA A 115 -10.32 -10.81 -16.32
C ALA A 115 -9.63 -12.15 -16.64
N LYS A 116 -8.31 -12.10 -16.85
CA LYS A 116 -7.48 -13.25 -17.22
C LYS A 116 -7.03 -14.07 -16.02
N PHE A 117 -7.34 -13.65 -14.79
CA PHE A 117 -6.95 -14.32 -13.56
C PHE A 117 -8.14 -15.05 -12.94
N THR A 118 -8.47 -16.22 -13.50
CA THR A 118 -9.71 -16.96 -13.19
C THR A 118 -9.55 -18.03 -12.10
N SER A 119 -8.33 -18.49 -11.82
CA SER A 119 -8.06 -19.59 -10.88
C SER A 119 -6.90 -19.27 -9.96
N ALA A 120 -7.19 -18.63 -8.83
CA ALA A 120 -6.21 -18.50 -7.76
C ALA A 120 -6.34 -19.72 -6.84
N GLU A 121 -5.27 -20.51 -6.74
CA GLU A 121 -5.11 -21.43 -5.62
C GLU A 121 -4.71 -20.63 -4.38
N LYS A 122 -5.13 -21.08 -3.19
CA LYS A 122 -4.73 -20.44 -1.95
C LYS A 122 -3.28 -20.85 -1.63
N PRO A 123 -2.34 -19.92 -1.48
CA PRO A 123 -0.98 -20.25 -1.07
C PRO A 123 -0.94 -21.06 0.24
N GLU A 124 0.07 -21.92 0.36
CA GLU A 124 0.31 -22.70 1.58
C GLU A 124 0.60 -21.75 2.77
N GLY A 125 0.07 -22.07 3.95
CA GLY A 125 0.23 -21.24 5.16
C GLY A 125 -0.57 -19.93 5.18
N MET A 126 -1.20 -19.51 4.08
CA MET A 126 -2.06 -18.32 4.05
C MET A 126 -3.45 -18.62 4.62
N SER A 127 -3.98 -17.71 5.43
CA SER A 127 -5.35 -17.80 5.95
C SER A 127 -6.38 -17.59 4.84
N GLN A 128 -7.56 -18.20 4.98
CA GLN A 128 -8.65 -18.00 4.01
C GLN A 128 -9.11 -16.54 3.96
N PHE A 129 -9.05 -15.85 5.09
CA PHE A 129 -9.38 -14.43 5.20
C PHE A 129 -8.44 -13.56 4.36
N GLU A 130 -7.13 -13.72 4.55
CA GLU A 130 -6.11 -12.98 3.81
C GLU A 130 -6.19 -13.26 2.31
N PHE A 131 -6.39 -14.53 1.96
CA PHE A 131 -6.58 -14.93 0.57
C PHE A 131 -7.77 -14.22 -0.08
N ARG A 132 -8.93 -14.18 0.59
CA ARG A 132 -10.11 -13.47 0.09
C ARG A 132 -9.86 -11.97 -0.04
N LYS A 133 -9.16 -11.34 0.92
CA LYS A 133 -8.82 -9.92 0.84
C LYS A 133 -7.95 -9.62 -0.39
N LEU A 134 -6.92 -10.43 -0.64
CA LEU A 134 -6.06 -10.31 -1.83
C LEU A 134 -6.80 -10.52 -3.16
N GLN A 135 -7.85 -11.34 -3.17
CA GLN A 135 -8.71 -11.52 -4.35
C GLN A 135 -9.71 -10.38 -4.57
N THR A 136 -10.03 -9.60 -3.52
CA THR A 136 -11.14 -8.63 -3.53
C THR A 136 -10.66 -7.22 -3.20
N THR A 137 -10.75 -6.79 -1.94
CA THR A 137 -10.42 -5.42 -1.50
C THR A 137 -9.01 -4.99 -1.88
N LEU A 138 -8.04 -5.91 -1.89
CA LEU A 138 -6.63 -5.65 -2.16
C LEU A 138 -6.21 -5.96 -3.61
N ALA A 139 -7.16 -6.30 -4.48
CA ALA A 139 -6.87 -6.59 -5.87
C ALA A 139 -6.26 -5.36 -6.56
N PRO A 140 -5.06 -5.46 -7.16
CA PRO A 140 -4.42 -4.33 -7.81
C PRO A 140 -5.02 -4.03 -9.19
N VAL A 141 -5.74 -4.98 -9.80
CA VAL A 141 -6.34 -4.82 -11.12
C VAL A 141 -7.84 -4.56 -10.99
N GLU A 142 -8.37 -3.70 -11.86
CA GLU A 142 -9.80 -3.52 -12.07
C GLU A 142 -10.14 -3.81 -13.52
N SER A 143 -11.23 -4.56 -13.71
CA SER A 143 -11.67 -5.06 -15.01
C SER A 143 -13.18 -4.85 -15.17
N ASP A 144 -13.65 -4.65 -16.39
CA ASP A 144 -15.09 -4.58 -16.73
C ASP A 144 -15.71 -5.96 -17.00
N GLY A 145 -14.94 -7.05 -16.89
CA GLY A 145 -15.43 -8.41 -17.03
C GLY A 145 -14.50 -9.31 -17.84
N PRO A 146 -14.92 -10.57 -18.11
CA PRO A 146 -14.05 -11.61 -18.69
C PRO A 146 -13.41 -11.28 -20.04
N GLU A 147 -14.02 -10.39 -20.82
CA GLU A 147 -13.56 -9.99 -22.16
C GLU A 147 -12.78 -8.67 -22.16
N ASP A 148 -12.47 -8.11 -20.99
CA ASP A 148 -11.77 -6.84 -20.88
C ASP A 148 -10.30 -6.97 -21.28
N ASP A 149 -9.91 -6.22 -22.30
CA ASP A 149 -8.54 -6.13 -22.80
C ASP A 149 -7.82 -4.84 -22.35
N ASN A 150 -8.52 -3.92 -21.68
CA ASN A 150 -8.01 -2.64 -21.23
C ASN A 150 -8.18 -2.48 -19.71
N GLU A 151 -7.51 -3.35 -18.97
CA GLU A 151 -7.58 -3.39 -17.51
C GLU A 151 -6.86 -2.19 -16.88
N TRP A 152 -7.37 -1.72 -15.75
CA TRP A 152 -6.70 -0.72 -14.92
C TRP A 152 -5.82 -1.42 -13.88
N ASN A 153 -4.60 -0.91 -13.63
CA ASN A 153 -3.67 -1.50 -12.68
C ASN A 153 -3.06 -0.46 -11.73
N LEU A 154 -3.20 -0.68 -10.43
CA LEU A 154 -2.70 0.19 -9.37
C LEU A 154 -1.20 0.49 -9.51
N PHE A 155 -0.39 -0.54 -9.78
CA PHE A 155 1.05 -0.38 -9.86
C PHE A 155 1.47 0.37 -11.12
N ASP A 156 0.85 0.09 -12.25
CA ASP A 156 1.18 0.77 -13.53
C ASP A 156 0.91 2.27 -13.47
N ILE A 157 -0.11 2.69 -12.71
CA ILE A 157 -0.50 4.09 -12.59
C ILE A 157 0.35 4.86 -11.57
N PHE A 158 0.62 4.27 -10.40
CA PHE A 158 1.21 5.02 -9.28
C PHE A 158 2.67 4.71 -8.99
N MET A 159 3.19 3.54 -9.39
CA MET A 159 4.60 3.22 -9.17
C MET A 159 5.47 4.17 -9.97
N THR A 160 6.30 4.93 -9.26
CA THR A 160 7.24 5.92 -9.83
C THR A 160 8.66 5.39 -9.97
N ILE A 161 8.90 4.18 -9.44
CA ILE A 161 10.16 3.44 -9.53
C ILE A 161 9.89 2.03 -10.05
N ARG A 162 10.81 1.52 -10.87
CA ARG A 162 10.70 0.22 -11.54
C ARG A 162 11.91 -0.64 -11.25
N GLU A 163 11.77 -1.95 -11.48
CA GLU A 163 12.83 -2.92 -11.21
C GLU A 163 14.04 -2.77 -12.17
N ASP A 164 13.79 -2.24 -13.36
CA ASP A 164 14.81 -2.01 -14.40
C ASP A 164 15.59 -0.70 -14.20
N ASP A 165 15.17 0.16 -13.28
CA ASP A 165 15.87 1.40 -12.98
C ASP A 165 17.34 1.14 -12.59
N GLU A 166 18.21 2.09 -12.96
CA GLU A 166 19.66 1.93 -12.78
C GLU A 166 20.09 2.25 -11.35
N LYS A 167 19.33 3.08 -10.62
CA LYS A 167 19.75 3.70 -9.37
C LYS A 167 18.65 3.71 -8.32
N CYS A 168 18.91 3.11 -7.17
CA CYS A 168 18.01 3.14 -6.01
C CYS A 168 17.92 4.54 -5.38
N GLU A 169 18.89 5.42 -5.65
CA GLU A 169 18.98 6.78 -5.12
C GLU A 169 17.81 7.66 -5.57
N GLU A 170 17.29 7.41 -6.77
CA GLU A 170 16.13 8.12 -7.31
C GLU A 170 14.85 7.69 -6.61
N GLY A 171 14.80 6.43 -6.15
CA GLY A 171 13.65 5.86 -5.44
C GLY A 171 13.43 6.39 -4.04
N LYS A 172 14.48 6.76 -3.31
CA LYS A 172 14.39 7.06 -1.87
C LYS A 172 13.48 8.24 -1.50
N THR A 173 13.08 9.07 -2.47
CA THR A 173 12.19 10.24 -2.30
C THR A 173 10.88 10.11 -3.07
N THR A 174 10.50 8.90 -3.46
CA THR A 174 9.32 8.67 -4.31
C THR A 174 8.11 8.15 -3.54
N LEU A 175 8.29 7.61 -2.34
CA LEU A 175 7.21 7.04 -1.53
C LEU A 175 6.19 8.11 -1.16
N GLY A 176 6.63 9.25 -0.65
CA GLY A 176 5.73 10.33 -0.25
C GLY A 176 4.94 10.89 -1.43
N ARG A 177 5.61 11.11 -2.56
CA ARG A 177 4.96 11.57 -3.80
C ARG A 177 3.93 10.57 -4.33
N MET A 178 4.28 9.28 -4.37
CA MET A 178 3.38 8.21 -4.80
C MET A 178 2.12 8.17 -3.93
N LEU A 179 2.28 8.20 -2.59
CA LEU A 179 1.16 8.19 -1.66
C LEU A 179 0.30 9.45 -1.75
N LYS A 180 0.91 10.62 -2.00
CA LYS A 180 0.20 11.87 -2.24
C LYS A 180 -0.63 11.83 -3.53
N SER A 181 -0.08 11.26 -4.60
CA SER A 181 -0.82 11.03 -5.84
C SER A 181 -1.99 10.07 -5.63
N TRP A 182 -1.78 8.97 -4.91
CA TRP A 182 -2.85 8.04 -4.53
C TRP A 182 -3.96 8.74 -3.73
N ARG A 183 -3.59 9.51 -2.69
CA ARG A 183 -4.55 10.29 -1.87
C ARG A 183 -5.38 11.24 -2.72
N ALA A 184 -4.75 11.96 -3.65
CA ALA A 184 -5.45 12.91 -4.53
C ALA A 184 -6.49 12.21 -5.41
N CYS A 185 -6.18 11.01 -5.92
CA CYS A 185 -7.13 10.20 -6.69
C CYS A 185 -8.28 9.70 -5.83
N TRP A 186 -8.01 9.25 -4.61
CA TRP A 186 -9.07 8.89 -3.67
C TRP A 186 -9.98 10.07 -3.36
N THR A 187 -9.44 11.24 -2.99
CA THR A 187 -10.24 12.44 -2.71
C THR A 187 -11.10 12.84 -3.92
N LEU A 188 -10.60 12.66 -5.15
CA LEU A 188 -11.39 12.91 -6.36
C LEU A 188 -12.54 11.89 -6.54
N ALA A 189 -12.26 10.60 -6.29
CA ALA A 189 -13.25 9.54 -6.41
C ALA A 189 -14.39 9.69 -5.37
N ASP A 190 -14.03 9.97 -4.12
CA ASP A 190 -14.94 10.09 -2.97
C ASP A 190 -15.76 11.39 -2.96
N ALA A 191 -15.29 12.44 -3.65
CA ALA A 191 -15.97 13.72 -3.67
C ALA A 191 -17.33 13.66 -4.38
N ASP A 192 -18.33 14.26 -3.73
CA ASP A 192 -19.63 14.57 -4.32
C ASP A 192 -19.45 15.50 -5.54
N GLU A 193 -20.11 15.19 -6.65
CA GLU A 193 -20.03 15.95 -7.88
C GLU A 193 -20.42 17.42 -7.68
N GLU A 194 -21.36 17.71 -6.78
CA GLU A 194 -21.78 19.09 -6.48
C GLU A 194 -20.66 19.93 -5.84
N MET A 195 -19.71 19.27 -5.18
CA MET A 195 -18.57 19.89 -4.49
C MET A 195 -17.32 20.01 -5.38
N LEU A 196 -17.34 19.42 -6.58
CA LEU A 196 -16.25 19.46 -7.53
C LEU A 196 -16.35 20.69 -8.44
N ASP A 197 -15.21 21.34 -8.68
CA ASP A 197 -15.10 22.31 -9.77
C ASP A 197 -15.18 21.61 -11.15
N GLU A 198 -15.46 22.38 -12.20
CA GLU A 198 -15.61 21.84 -13.57
C GLU A 198 -14.36 21.13 -14.10
N ALA A 199 -13.16 21.52 -13.64
CA ALA A 199 -11.93 20.85 -14.04
C ALA A 199 -11.83 19.45 -13.43
N LYS A 200 -12.21 19.30 -12.15
CA LYS A 200 -12.24 18.01 -11.45
C LYS A 200 -13.36 17.10 -11.96
N LYS A 201 -14.55 17.64 -12.27
CA LYS A 201 -15.63 16.87 -12.92
C LYS A 201 -15.17 16.28 -14.25
N LYS A 202 -14.58 17.12 -15.11
CA LYS A 202 -14.03 16.69 -16.40
C LYS A 202 -12.90 15.69 -16.23
N LEU A 203 -12.05 15.84 -15.21
CA LEU A 203 -11.02 14.86 -14.90
C LEU A 203 -11.62 13.52 -14.48
N LYS A 204 -12.66 13.51 -13.64
CA LYS A 204 -13.38 12.29 -13.22
C LYS A 204 -14.00 11.58 -14.43
N GLU A 205 -14.60 12.32 -15.37
CA GLU A 205 -15.11 11.80 -16.64
C GLU A 205 -14.00 11.19 -17.51
N ILE A 206 -12.85 11.86 -17.65
CA ILE A 206 -11.70 11.37 -18.42
C ILE A 206 -11.12 10.08 -17.82
N LEU A 207 -11.04 10.00 -16.49
CA LEU A 207 -10.53 8.82 -15.78
C LEU A 207 -11.50 7.63 -15.90
N GLY A 208 -12.80 7.91 -16.02
CA GLY A 208 -13.83 6.92 -16.30
C GLY A 208 -14.21 6.03 -15.10
N GLU A 209 -15.32 5.31 -15.24
CA GLU A 209 -15.93 4.53 -14.14
C GLU A 209 -15.02 3.42 -13.61
N LYS A 210 -14.25 2.77 -14.48
CA LYS A 210 -13.29 1.71 -14.10
C LYS A 210 -12.26 2.23 -13.09
N PHE A 211 -11.68 3.40 -13.37
CA PHE A 211 -10.74 4.04 -12.46
C PHE A 211 -11.40 4.34 -11.10
N ILE A 212 -12.60 4.93 -11.13
CA ILE A 212 -13.32 5.34 -9.91
C ILE A 212 -13.66 4.13 -9.04
N ARG A 213 -14.20 3.06 -9.62
CA ARG A 213 -14.45 1.78 -8.93
C ARG A 213 -13.20 1.20 -8.28
N ALA A 214 -12.08 1.18 -9.02
CA ALA A 214 -10.82 0.67 -8.52
C ALA A 214 -10.36 1.45 -7.29
N VAL A 215 -10.42 2.79 -7.38
CA VAL A 215 -10.00 3.69 -6.32
C VAL A 215 -10.91 3.58 -5.09
N GLU A 216 -12.24 3.56 -5.27
CA GLU A 216 -13.20 3.38 -4.18
C GLU A 216 -13.02 2.05 -3.45
N ARG A 217 -12.75 0.97 -4.18
CA ARG A 217 -12.44 -0.34 -3.57
C ARG A 217 -11.14 -0.29 -2.78
N LEU A 218 -10.09 0.27 -3.37
CA LEU A 218 -8.76 0.30 -2.79
C LEU A 218 -8.61 1.37 -1.69
N SER A 219 -9.49 2.36 -1.59
CA SER A 219 -9.52 3.32 -0.47
C SER A 219 -10.14 2.74 0.81
N GLN A 220 -10.71 1.53 0.75
CA GLN A 220 -11.22 0.85 1.94
C GLN A 220 -10.09 0.39 2.85
N ILE A 221 -10.28 0.56 4.16
CA ILE A 221 -9.38 0.05 5.20
C ILE A 221 -9.67 -1.44 5.44
N PRO A 222 -8.73 -2.36 5.15
CA PRO A 222 -8.95 -3.77 5.36
C PRO A 222 -8.83 -4.11 6.85
N MET A 223 -9.98 -4.20 7.53
CA MET A 223 -10.04 -4.58 8.95
C MET A 223 -9.51 -6.02 9.19
N PRO A 224 -8.92 -6.30 10.36
CA PRO A 224 -8.49 -7.65 10.72
C PRO A 224 -9.66 -8.60 10.95
N ASP A 225 -9.36 -9.89 10.89
CA ASP A 225 -10.29 -10.97 11.18
C ASP A 225 -10.48 -11.11 12.69
N LEU A 226 -11.55 -10.52 13.20
CA LEU A 226 -11.88 -10.47 14.64
C LEU A 226 -12.22 -11.86 15.22
N ASP A 227 -12.65 -12.80 14.39
CA ASP A 227 -13.02 -14.15 14.82
C ASP A 227 -11.79 -15.07 14.94
N SER A 228 -10.68 -14.71 14.31
CA SER A 228 -9.42 -15.47 14.34
C SER A 228 -8.44 -15.05 15.44
N THR A 229 -8.64 -13.86 16.03
CA THR A 229 -7.82 -13.35 17.12
C THR A 229 -8.31 -13.92 18.46
N SER A 230 -7.94 -15.18 18.76
CA SER A 230 -7.98 -15.68 20.13
C SER A 230 -6.88 -14.96 20.93
N PHE A 231 -7.27 -13.94 21.69
CA PHE A 231 -6.37 -13.30 22.64
C PHE A 231 -6.24 -14.21 23.87
N THR A 232 -5.06 -14.79 24.08
CA THR A 232 -4.67 -15.24 25.42
C THR A 232 -4.17 -14.02 26.17
N ASP A 233 -4.89 -13.67 27.24
CA ASP A 233 -4.52 -12.65 28.22
C ASP A 233 -3.10 -12.84 28.79
#